data_AF-J4VV49-F1
#
_entry.id   AF-J4VV49-F1
#
_cell.length_a   1.000
_cell.length_b   1.000
_cell.length_c   1.000
_cell.angle_alpha   90.00
_cell.angle_beta   90.00
_cell.angle_gamma   90.00
#
_symmetry.space_group_name_H-M   'P 1'
#
loop_
_entity.id
_entity.type
_entity.pdbx_description
1 polymer ?
#
loop_
_entity_poly.entity_id
_entity_poly.type
_entity_poly.pdbx_seq_one_letter_code
_entity_poly.pdbx_strand_id
1 'polypeptide(L)'
;MISWSEKPQKHFDLFIEPRGGFTQNLFALSYHGPTTRRAMFSGPHGKKLPVQSYENVVMLATGFGIAAHLPYLRKLIHDQNCRATSTRGIHLVWQIERRDVEFAAQKLLNEALDEDKLDGKHNLRIYIRSENIK
;
A
#
# COMPACT_ATOMS: atom_id res chain seq x y z
N MET A 1 -0.42 12.59 1.23
CA MET A 1 -0.74 11.77 2.40
C MET A 1 -2.25 11.70 2.50
N ILE A 2 -2.78 10.50 2.54
CA ILE A 2 -4.21 10.23 2.56
C ILE A 2 -4.50 9.74 3.98
N SER A 3 -5.34 10.45 4.71
CA SER A 3 -5.85 10.03 6.01
C SER A 3 -7.36 10.13 5.93
N TRP A 4 -8.03 9.06 6.35
CA TRP A 4 -9.47 8.95 6.51
C TRP A 4 -9.87 8.87 7.98
N SER A 5 -8.90 8.82 8.90
CA SER A 5 -9.17 8.88 10.33
C SER A 5 -9.46 10.31 10.77
N GLU A 6 -10.49 10.47 11.59
CA GLU A 6 -10.80 11.73 12.30
C GLU A 6 -9.74 12.07 13.35
N LYS A 7 -9.00 11.07 13.85
CA LYS A 7 -7.95 11.25 14.85
C LYS A 7 -6.61 11.56 14.19
N PRO A 8 -5.79 12.46 14.77
CA PRO A 8 -4.43 12.72 14.29
C PRO A 8 -3.62 11.42 14.21
N GLN A 9 -3.07 11.15 13.03
CA GLN A 9 -2.18 10.01 12.82
C GLN A 9 -0.81 10.30 13.43
N LYS A 10 -0.29 9.35 14.20
CA LYS A 10 1.01 9.48 14.89
C LYS A 10 2.16 8.83 14.13
N HIS A 11 1.85 7.97 13.16
CA HIS A 11 2.82 7.24 12.36
C HIS A 11 2.37 7.20 10.91
N PHE A 12 3.33 7.02 10.00
CA PHE A 12 3.09 6.67 8.61
C PHE A 12 4.18 5.69 8.17
N ASP A 13 3.79 4.74 7.33
CA ASP A 13 4.70 3.72 6.83
C ASP A 13 5.25 4.13 5.46
N LEU A 14 6.55 3.89 5.25
CA LEU A 14 7.20 4.04 3.95
C LEU A 14 7.68 2.68 3.48
N PHE A 15 7.25 2.29 2.29
CA PHE A 15 7.77 1.11 1.60
C PHE A 15 8.83 1.57 0.59
N ILE A 16 10.10 1.37 0.94
CA ILE A 16 11.24 1.96 0.22
C ILE A 16 12.01 0.86 -0.48
N GLU A 17 12.26 1.05 -1.77
CA GLU A 17 13.11 0.17 -2.55
C GLU A 17 14.60 0.42 -2.28
N PRO A 18 15.38 -0.60 -1.89
CA PRO A 18 16.83 -0.52 -1.89
C PRO A 18 17.33 -0.34 -3.33
N ARG A 19 17.98 0.79 -3.60
CA ARG A 19 18.63 1.09 -4.88
C ARG A 19 20.12 1.35 -4.63
N GLY A 20 20.71 2.38 -5.23
CA GLY A 20 22.06 2.82 -4.88
C GLY A 20 22.07 3.95 -3.84
N GLY A 21 23.23 4.23 -3.27
CA GLY A 21 23.45 5.40 -2.42
C GLY A 21 22.60 5.38 -1.14
N PHE A 22 21.78 6.41 -0.94
CA PHE A 22 21.05 6.64 0.31
C PHE A 22 20.11 5.48 0.69
N THR A 23 19.30 4.97 -0.24
CA THR A 23 18.35 3.89 0.10
C THR A 23 19.04 2.56 0.36
N GLN A 24 20.21 2.32 -0.24
CA GLN A 24 21.04 1.16 0.10
C GLN A 24 21.61 1.28 1.51
N ASN A 25 22.08 2.47 1.88
CA ASN A 25 22.58 2.72 3.24
C ASN A 25 21.45 2.56 4.26
N LEU A 26 20.25 3.03 3.94
CA LEU A 26 19.06 2.83 4.79
C LEU A 26 18.72 1.34 4.94
N PHE A 27 18.77 0.57 3.84
CA PHE A 27 18.56 -0.86 3.87
C PHE A 27 19.64 -1.59 4.69
N ALA A 28 20.91 -1.20 4.58
CA ALA A 28 21.99 -1.78 5.36
C ALA A 28 21.80 -1.61 6.88
N LEU A 29 21.24 -0.49 7.31
CA LEU A 29 20.92 -0.27 8.73
C LEU A 29 19.86 -1.27 9.25
N SER A 30 19.00 -1.79 8.38
CA SER A 30 17.95 -2.74 8.78
C SER A 30 18.49 -4.12 9.15
N TYR A 31 19.72 -4.48 8.74
CA TYR A 31 20.36 -5.74 9.12
C TYR A 31 20.63 -5.85 10.63
N HIS A 32 20.69 -4.73 11.33
CA HIS A 32 20.82 -4.70 12.79
C HIS A 32 19.47 -4.78 13.52
N GLY A 33 18.39 -5.05 12.79
CA GLY A 33 17.03 -5.10 13.31
C GLY A 33 16.32 -3.74 13.28
N PRO A 34 15.12 -3.64 13.88
CA PRO A 34 14.38 -2.39 13.99
C PRO A 34 15.20 -1.34 14.72
N THR A 35 15.46 -0.20 14.07
CA THR A 35 16.23 0.90 14.67
C THR A 35 15.43 2.20 14.66
N THR A 36 15.52 2.95 15.76
CA THR A 36 14.93 4.29 15.86
C THR A 36 15.97 5.33 15.44
N ARG A 37 15.63 6.14 14.44
CA ARG A 37 16.47 7.24 13.95
C ARG A 37 15.63 8.49 13.77
N ARG A 38 16.26 9.66 13.91
CA ARG A 38 15.63 10.93 13.55
C ARG A 38 15.51 11.00 12.04
N ALA A 39 14.32 11.27 11.54
CA ALA A 39 14.04 11.50 10.14
C ALA A 39 13.41 12.89 9.97
N MET A 40 13.80 13.59 8.91
CA MET A 40 13.16 14.82 8.47
C MET A 40 12.31 14.49 7.26
N PHE A 41 11.08 14.97 7.24
CA PHE A 41 10.16 14.78 6.12
C PHE A 41 9.52 16.12 5.75
N SER A 42 9.19 16.27 4.47
CA SER A 42 8.41 17.39 3.95
C SER A 42 7.21 16.83 3.20
N GLY A 43 6.09 17.55 3.22
CA GLY A 43 4.90 17.19 2.46
C GLY A 43 3.60 17.43 3.21
N PRO A 44 2.48 16.89 2.67
CA PRO A 44 2.40 16.01 1.50
C PRO A 44 2.53 16.72 0.13
N HIS A 45 3.20 16.07 -0.84
CA HIS A 45 3.42 16.63 -2.19
C HIS A 45 2.49 16.06 -3.28
N GLY A 46 1.83 14.93 -3.02
CA GLY A 46 0.96 14.26 -3.99
C GLY A 46 -0.42 14.90 -4.12
N LYS A 47 -1.03 14.78 -5.31
CA LYS A 47 -2.41 15.23 -5.57
C LYS A 47 -3.43 14.22 -5.03
N LYS A 48 -4.54 14.72 -4.49
CA LYS A 48 -5.69 13.87 -4.11
C LYS A 48 -6.43 13.45 -5.38
N LEU A 49 -6.72 12.16 -5.51
CA LEU A 49 -7.56 11.61 -6.58
C LEU A 49 -8.95 11.30 -6.01
N PRO A 50 -10.04 11.63 -6.72
CA PRO A 50 -11.41 11.37 -6.28
C PRO A 50 -11.79 9.89 -6.51
N VAL A 51 -11.05 8.95 -5.92
CA VAL A 51 -11.25 7.51 -6.15
C VAL A 51 -12.62 6.99 -5.68
N GLN A 52 -13.28 7.72 -4.78
CA GLN A 52 -14.63 7.40 -4.25
C GLN A 52 -15.76 7.58 -5.27
N SER A 53 -15.54 8.35 -6.35
CA SER A 53 -16.60 8.61 -7.34
C SER A 53 -16.77 7.47 -8.34
N TYR A 54 -15.95 6.42 -8.26
CA TYR A 54 -15.95 5.31 -9.20
C TYR A 54 -16.54 4.05 -8.57
N GLU A 55 -17.39 3.37 -9.34
CA GLU A 55 -17.95 2.08 -8.91
C GLU A 55 -16.91 0.95 -8.94
N ASN A 56 -15.98 0.96 -9.89
CA ASN A 56 -14.93 -0.05 -9.99
C ASN A 56 -13.57 0.61 -10.12
N VAL A 57 -12.60 0.17 -9.31
CA VAL A 57 -11.24 0.70 -9.30
C VAL A 57 -10.27 -0.41 -9.68
N VAL A 58 -9.43 -0.16 -10.68
CA VAL A 58 -8.31 -1.03 -11.04
C VAL A 58 -7.01 -0.33 -10.70
N MET A 59 -6.18 -0.99 -9.91
CA MET A 59 -4.87 -0.53 -9.46
C MET A 59 -3.81 -1.41 -10.12
N LEU A 60 -2.91 -0.81 -10.89
CA LEU A 60 -1.85 -1.51 -11.61
C LEU A 60 -0.50 -1.12 -11.02
N ALA A 61 0.25 -2.10 -10.53
CA ALA A 61 1.53 -1.88 -9.88
C ALA A 61 2.61 -2.86 -10.38
N THR A 62 3.87 -2.40 -10.36
CA THR A 62 5.05 -3.24 -10.62
C THR A 62 6.05 -3.09 -9.48
N GLY A 63 6.57 -4.19 -8.93
CA GLY A 63 7.59 -4.18 -7.86
C GLY A 63 7.20 -3.26 -6.69
N PHE A 64 8.09 -2.36 -6.29
CA PHE A 64 7.84 -1.38 -5.22
C PHE A 64 6.83 -0.28 -5.58
N GLY A 65 6.40 -0.18 -6.84
CA GLY A 65 5.34 0.73 -7.29
C GLY A 65 4.02 0.53 -6.56
N ILE A 66 3.81 -0.65 -5.93
CA ILE A 66 2.68 -0.92 -5.04
C ILE A 66 2.57 0.09 -3.90
N ALA A 67 3.69 0.66 -3.43
CA ALA A 67 3.73 1.63 -2.35
C ALA A 67 2.82 2.84 -2.59
N ALA A 68 2.73 3.29 -3.85
CA ALA A 68 1.87 4.41 -4.23
C ALA A 68 0.38 4.07 -4.12
N HIS A 69 0.02 2.81 -4.27
CA HIS A 69 -1.36 2.31 -4.25
C HIS A 69 -1.85 2.00 -2.84
N LEU A 70 -0.99 1.52 -1.93
CA LEU A 70 -1.38 1.10 -0.58
C LEU A 70 -2.22 2.14 0.20
N PRO A 71 -1.88 3.45 0.21
CA PRO A 71 -2.71 4.44 0.90
C PRO A 71 -4.09 4.61 0.26
N TYR A 72 -4.21 4.49 -1.06
CA TYR A 72 -5.51 4.56 -1.74
C TYR A 72 -6.32 3.29 -1.54
N LEU A 73 -5.67 2.13 -1.52
CA LEU A 73 -6.30 0.84 -1.26
C LEU A 73 -6.96 0.84 0.12
N ARG A 74 -6.18 1.19 1.17
CA ARG A 74 -6.71 1.31 2.53
C ARG A 74 -7.82 2.35 2.64
N LYS A 75 -7.70 3.48 1.94
CA LYS A 75 -8.77 4.48 1.88
C LYS A 75 -10.05 3.90 1.29
N LEU A 76 -9.98 3.22 0.14
CA LEU A 76 -11.14 2.65 -0.53
C LEU A 76 -11.85 1.60 0.33
N ILE A 77 -11.06 0.72 0.98
CA ILE A 77 -11.59 -0.26 1.93
C ILE A 77 -12.29 0.45 3.09
N HIS A 78 -11.66 1.47 3.67
CA HIS A 78 -12.27 2.24 4.75
C HIS A 78 -13.56 2.95 4.31
N ASP A 79 -13.56 3.64 3.17
CA ASP A 79 -14.73 4.33 2.64
C ASP A 79 -15.89 3.36 2.40
N GLN A 80 -15.58 2.15 1.91
CA GLN A 80 -16.54 1.07 1.73
C GLN A 80 -17.13 0.58 3.05
N ASN A 81 -16.26 0.35 4.03
CA ASN A 81 -16.62 -0.05 5.38
C ASN A 81 -17.54 0.96 6.08
N CYS A 82 -17.31 2.25 5.84
CA CYS A 82 -18.15 3.35 6.33
C CYS A 82 -19.39 3.62 5.47
N ARG A 83 -19.64 2.84 4.41
CA ARG A 83 -20.73 3.06 3.43
C ARG A 83 -20.70 4.47 2.80
N ALA A 84 -19.51 5.06 2.70
CA ALA A 84 -19.27 6.42 2.22
C ALA A 84 -18.89 6.48 0.72
N THR A 85 -18.99 5.36 0.00
CA THR A 85 -18.61 5.25 -1.42
C THR A 85 -19.59 4.37 -2.21
N SER A 86 -19.70 4.65 -3.51
CA SER A 86 -20.39 3.77 -4.48
C SER A 86 -19.47 2.68 -5.05
N THR A 87 -18.23 2.57 -4.57
CA THR A 87 -17.29 1.54 -5.02
C THR A 87 -17.80 0.14 -4.69
N ARG A 88 -17.98 -0.68 -5.72
CA ARG A 88 -18.45 -2.07 -5.70
C ARG A 88 -17.33 -3.10 -5.87
N GLY A 89 -16.20 -2.70 -6.44
CA GLY A 89 -15.09 -3.61 -6.72
C GLY A 89 -13.74 -2.91 -6.77
N ILE A 90 -12.75 -3.50 -6.09
CA ILE A 90 -11.36 -3.06 -6.07
C ILE A 90 -10.49 -4.19 -6.60
N HIS A 91 -9.79 -3.94 -7.70
CA HIS A 91 -8.92 -4.91 -8.34
C HIS A 91 -7.49 -4.40 -8.30
N LEU A 92 -6.62 -5.09 -7.56
CA LEU A 92 -5.20 -4.82 -7.54
C LEU A 92 -4.48 -5.87 -8.40
N VAL A 93 -3.87 -5.42 -9.49
CA VAL A 93 -2.97 -6.25 -10.29
C VAL A 93 -1.54 -5.81 -9.98
N TRP A 94 -0.76 -6.74 -9.44
CA TRP A 94 0.60 -6.49 -9.01
C TRP A 94 1.56 -7.46 -9.68
N GLN A 95 2.44 -6.92 -10.53
CA GLN A 95 3.52 -7.66 -11.16
C GLN A 95 4.79 -7.56 -10.32
N ILE A 96 5.39 -8.70 -10.00
CA ILE A 96 6.58 -8.80 -9.16
C ILE A 96 7.61 -9.70 -9.86
N GLU A 97 8.85 -9.27 -9.86
CA GLU A 97 9.98 -10.06 -10.41
C GLU A 97 10.72 -10.83 -9.31
N ARG A 98 10.69 -10.33 -8.06
CA ARG A 98 11.45 -10.88 -6.94
C ARG A 98 10.58 -11.18 -5.73
N ARG A 99 10.71 -12.39 -5.16
CA ARG A 99 9.93 -12.86 -4.00
C ARG A 99 10.18 -12.06 -2.72
N ASP A 100 11.35 -11.44 -2.56
CA ASP A 100 11.64 -10.65 -1.37
C ASP A 100 10.73 -9.41 -1.29
N VAL A 101 10.36 -8.83 -2.44
CA VAL A 101 9.41 -7.71 -2.50
C VAL A 101 8.01 -8.18 -2.10
N GLU A 102 7.59 -9.36 -2.56
CA GLU A 102 6.33 -9.98 -2.16
C GLU A 102 6.26 -10.18 -0.64
N PHE A 103 7.30 -10.79 -0.05
CA PHE A 103 7.39 -11.01 1.38
C PHE A 103 7.35 -9.69 2.18
N ALA A 104 8.06 -8.67 1.71
CA ALA A 104 8.11 -7.38 2.39
C ALA A 104 6.75 -6.64 2.35
N ALA A 105 5.98 -6.78 1.27
CA ALA A 105 4.64 -6.18 1.16
C ALA A 105 3.54 -7.05 1.79
N GLN A 106 3.81 -8.33 2.07
CA GLN A 106 2.83 -9.31 2.53
C GLN A 106 2.05 -8.81 3.76
N LYS A 107 2.75 -8.24 4.74
CA LYS A 107 2.12 -7.67 5.93
C LYS A 107 1.10 -6.59 5.57
N LEU A 108 1.46 -5.66 4.71
CA LEU A 108 0.62 -4.52 4.31
C LEU A 108 -0.61 -4.98 3.52
N LEU A 109 -0.45 -6.01 2.68
CA LEU A 109 -1.55 -6.59 1.90
C LEU A 109 -2.49 -7.42 2.77
N ASN A 110 -1.96 -8.20 3.71
CA ASN A 110 -2.77 -8.97 4.66
C ASN A 110 -3.59 -8.06 5.56
N GLU A 111 -3.00 -6.96 6.05
CA GLU A 111 -3.74 -5.94 6.81
C GLU A 111 -4.90 -5.37 5.97
N ALA A 112 -4.68 -5.06 4.69
CA ALA A 112 -5.75 -4.59 3.80
C ALA A 112 -6.84 -5.66 3.57
N LEU A 113 -6.47 -6.93 3.43
CA LEU A 113 -7.42 -8.04 3.29
C LEU A 113 -8.24 -8.28 4.57
N ASP A 114 -7.63 -8.10 5.74
CA ASP A 114 -8.32 -8.22 7.02
C ASP A 114 -9.33 -7.08 7.24
N GLU A 115 -9.01 -5.87 6.77
CA GLU A 115 -9.92 -4.71 6.81
C GLU A 115 -11.12 -4.85 5.84
N ASP A 116 -11.00 -5.62 4.74
CA ASP A 116 -12.07 -5.84 3.72
C ASP A 116 -13.17 -6.83 4.17
N LYS A 117 -13.21 -7.24 5.45
CA LYS A 117 -14.09 -8.32 5.94
C LYS A 117 -15.52 -7.91 6.33
N LEU A 118 -15.95 -6.69 6.05
CA LEU A 118 -17.30 -6.26 6.43
C LEU A 118 -18.38 -6.94 5.57
N ASP A 119 -19.33 -7.60 6.23
CA ASP A 119 -20.49 -8.29 5.66
C ASP A 119 -20.22 -9.57 4.83
N GLY A 120 -19.05 -10.20 4.98
CA GLY A 120 -18.74 -11.50 4.35
C GLY A 120 -18.58 -11.46 2.83
N LYS A 121 -18.55 -10.25 2.25
CA LYS A 121 -18.38 -10.02 0.81
C LYS A 121 -17.05 -9.33 0.56
N HIS A 122 -16.07 -10.08 0.06
CA HIS A 122 -14.78 -9.55 -0.37
C HIS A 122 -14.94 -8.73 -1.65
N ASN A 123 -14.59 -7.45 -1.60
CA ASN A 123 -14.63 -6.55 -2.75
C ASN A 123 -13.22 -6.27 -3.28
N LEU A 124 -12.19 -6.57 -2.49
CA LEU A 124 -10.80 -6.58 -2.91
C LEU A 124 -10.42 -7.90 -3.59
N ARG A 125 -9.87 -7.80 -4.81
CA ARG A 125 -9.22 -8.91 -5.51
C ARG A 125 -7.77 -8.54 -5.81
N ILE A 126 -6.84 -9.39 -5.39
CA ILE A 126 -5.41 -9.21 -5.62
C ILE A 126 -4.93 -10.27 -6.61
N TYR A 127 -4.32 -9.82 -7.70
CA TYR A 127 -3.71 -10.66 -8.73
C TYR A 127 -2.19 -10.44 -8.68
N ILE A 128 -1.45 -11.44 -8.23
CA ILE A 128 0.01 -11.39 -8.18
C ILE A 128 0.55 -12.13 -9.41
N ARG A 129 1.30 -11.42 -10.25
CA ARG A 129 2.01 -12.01 -11.38
C ARG A 129 3.50 -12.08 -11.04
N SER A 130 3.99 -13.29 -10.79
CA SER A 130 5.43 -13.56 -10.65
C SER A 130 6.02 -13.88 -12.01
N GLU A 131 7.04 -13.14 -12.44
CA GLU A 131 7.84 -13.57 -13.58
C GLU A 131 8.92 -14.55 -13.09
N ASN A 132 8.77 -15.83 -13.45
CA ASN A 132 9.83 -16.81 -13.24
C ASN A 132 11.03 -16.40 -14.09
N ILE A 133 12.02 -15.78 -13.45
CA ILE A 133 13.37 -15.65 -14.04
C ILE A 133 13.91 -17.09 -14.12
N LYS A 134 14.02 -17.60 -15.35
CA LYS A 134 14.66 -18.88 -15.67
C LYS A 134 16.13 -18.88 -15.28
#